data_AF-X6LJ45-F1
#
_entry.id   AF-X6LJ45-F1
#
_cell.length_a   1.000
_cell.length_b   1.000
_cell.length_c   1.000
_cell.angle_alpha   90.00
_cell.angle_beta   90.00
_cell.angle_gamma   90.00
#
_symmetry.space_group_name_H-M   'P 1'
#
loop_
_entity.id
_entity.type
_entity.pdbx_description
1 polymer ?
#
loop_
_entity_poly.entity_id
_entity_poly.type
_entity_poly.pdbx_seq_one_letter_code
_entity_poly.pdbx_strand_id
1 'polypeptide(L)'
;MEKQMVDGKPHIASTKIINKALNNVVCSANEISETKYITAVPINLEELGVLSKSDNIVLCDTPGFEDTSGPEVDVANGIGIIKALQTCKSVKPVVLICYTALGYRMNCVRELARTLVRIIPSIQDYLSAFAYVFTKFPDDQKQSINATALGTYKSIEKKEKDEGYRALLADIVEQTEDDVLAPNLLNDPPKKLLKKLADPRNFIGDPSKVFQPFLTEKSTSAVNLQVEKHKANTLHAFKHHHYSIVQTKLDELADLQLVLKRDTIETTYRDCINQLTQDWNTQINAAKHTFDKCMKASHSINKEDVIAYKQTIDNFKSADPLRKHLSEAICADALIQNLDHQTHHLIEKMEKHMGNELELQTH
;
A
#
# COMPACT_ATOMS: atom_id res chain seq x y z
N MET A 1 -8.85 17.03 33.29
CA MET A 1 -9.61 17.35 32.07
C MET A 1 -10.74 18.26 32.47
N GLU A 2 -11.18 19.15 31.59
CA GLU A 2 -12.33 20.03 31.83
C GLU A 2 -13.21 20.15 30.59
N LYS A 3 -14.48 20.50 30.81
CA LYS A 3 -15.41 20.83 29.73
C LYS A 3 -15.18 22.28 29.32
N GLN A 4 -15.05 22.51 28.03
CA GLN A 4 -14.99 23.83 27.41
C GLN A 4 -15.87 23.89 26.15
N MET A 5 -16.16 25.12 25.71
CA MET A 5 -16.83 25.38 24.45
C MET A 5 -15.79 25.87 23.44
N VAL A 6 -15.66 25.18 22.31
CA VAL A 6 -14.75 25.55 21.21
C VAL A 6 -15.61 25.73 19.96
N ASP A 7 -15.64 26.93 19.40
CA ASP A 7 -16.46 27.28 18.23
C ASP A 7 -17.94 26.87 18.37
N GLY A 8 -18.51 27.06 19.56
CA GLY A 8 -19.91 26.70 19.86
C GLY A 8 -20.15 25.20 20.04
N LYS A 9 -19.11 24.36 20.05
CA LYS A 9 -19.20 22.91 20.25
C LYS A 9 -18.66 22.49 21.63
N PRO A 10 -19.30 21.53 22.32
CA PRO A 10 -18.79 20.99 23.57
C PRO A 10 -17.52 20.16 23.32
N HIS A 11 -16.47 20.44 24.08
CA HIS A 11 -15.18 19.78 23.97
C HIS A 11 -14.60 19.49 25.37
N ILE A 12 -13.89 18.37 25.51
CA ILE A 12 -13.18 18.02 26.75
C ILE A 12 -11.69 18.23 26.51
N ALA A 13 -11.10 19.20 27.20
CA ALA A 13 -9.68 19.52 27.08
C ALA A 13 -8.85 18.97 28.25
N SER A 14 -7.58 18.70 27.96
CA SER A 14 -6.60 18.40 28.99
C SER A 14 -6.22 19.68 29.73
N THR A 15 -6.21 19.64 31.07
CA THR A 15 -5.89 20.80 31.92
C THR A 15 -4.50 20.72 32.55
N LYS A 16 -3.98 19.51 32.73
CA LYS A 16 -2.66 19.26 33.31
C LYS A 16 -2.05 18.05 32.62
N ILE A 17 -1.02 18.29 31.82
CA ILE A 17 -0.28 17.26 31.12
C ILE A 17 0.91 16.84 32.00
N ILE A 18 0.87 15.61 32.50
CA ILE A 18 1.96 15.03 33.30
C ILE A 18 3.01 14.42 32.35
N ASN A 19 2.54 13.67 31.35
CA ASN A 19 3.40 13.03 30.36
C ASN A 19 3.64 13.97 29.17
N LYS A 20 4.88 14.43 29.00
CA LYS A 20 5.26 15.36 27.92
C LYS A 20 5.03 14.80 26.52
N ALA A 21 4.99 13.48 26.34
CA ALA A 21 4.69 12.87 25.03
C ALA A 21 3.27 13.20 24.55
N LEU A 22 2.34 13.52 25.46
CA LEU A 22 0.99 13.96 25.12
C LEU A 22 0.96 15.35 24.47
N ASN A 23 2.04 16.13 24.52
CA ASN A 23 2.12 17.41 23.79
C ASN A 23 2.07 17.21 22.27
N ASN A 24 2.36 16.00 21.78
CA ASN A 24 2.27 15.64 20.38
C ASN A 24 0.87 15.11 19.99
N VAL A 25 -0.03 14.92 20.96
CA VAL A 25 -1.40 14.50 20.72
C VAL A 25 -2.27 15.74 20.58
N VAL A 26 -2.94 15.85 19.43
CA VAL A 26 -3.84 16.97 19.14
C VAL A 26 -5.28 16.51 19.37
N CYS A 27 -6.06 17.33 20.05
CA CYS A 27 -7.49 17.09 20.25
C CYS A 27 -8.27 18.27 19.69
N SER A 28 -9.44 17.99 19.11
CA SER A 28 -10.26 18.98 18.43
C SER A 28 -11.74 18.72 18.67
N ALA A 29 -12.56 19.76 18.50
CA ALA A 29 -14.02 19.67 18.51
C ALA A 29 -14.61 19.42 17.10
N ASN A 30 -13.73 19.35 16.08
CA ASN A 30 -14.14 19.18 14.69
C ASN A 30 -14.45 17.72 14.35
N GLU A 31 -15.15 17.53 13.24
CA GLU A 31 -15.50 16.20 12.69
C GLU A 31 -14.39 15.63 11.80
N ILE A 32 -13.25 16.32 11.74
CA ILE A 32 -12.08 15.94 10.94
C ILE A 32 -11.06 15.30 11.89
N SER A 33 -10.41 14.25 11.42
CA SER A 33 -9.33 13.59 12.13
C SER A 33 -8.12 14.52 12.29
N GLU A 34 -7.62 14.65 13.51
CA GLU A 34 -6.38 15.39 13.82
C GLU A 34 -5.15 14.47 13.75
N THR A 35 -5.36 13.18 13.97
CA THR A 35 -4.28 12.18 14.03
C THR A 35 -3.90 11.76 12.62
N LYS A 36 -2.79 12.31 12.12
CA LYS A 36 -2.26 12.01 10.78
C LYS A 36 -1.25 10.88 10.76
N TYR A 37 -0.61 10.61 11.89
CA TYR A 37 0.46 9.63 12.04
C TYR A 37 0.31 8.95 13.41
N ILE A 38 0.92 7.78 13.55
CA ILE A 38 0.95 7.07 14.83
C ILE A 38 1.73 7.91 15.84
N THR A 39 1.06 8.27 16.93
CA THR A 39 1.67 8.99 18.04
C THR A 39 1.84 8.04 19.22
N ALA A 40 3.09 7.68 19.52
CA ALA A 40 3.43 6.80 20.63
C ALA A 40 3.58 7.59 21.93
N VAL A 41 2.84 7.18 22.95
CA VAL A 41 2.85 7.76 24.30
C VAL A 41 3.34 6.67 25.26
N PRO A 42 4.63 6.67 25.65
CA PRO A 42 5.13 5.73 26.65
C PRO A 42 4.53 6.06 28.02
N ILE A 43 4.09 5.03 28.74
CA ILE A 43 3.45 5.14 30.04
C ILE A 43 4.18 4.24 31.03
N ASN A 44 4.70 4.86 32.08
CA ASN A 44 5.15 4.17 33.28
C ASN A 44 3.93 3.88 34.16
N LEU A 45 3.60 2.60 34.32
CA LEU A 45 2.42 2.18 35.09
C LEU A 45 2.63 2.36 36.59
N GLU A 46 3.85 2.19 37.08
CA GLU A 46 4.21 2.37 38.49
C GLU A 46 4.03 3.83 38.93
N GLU A 47 4.53 4.78 38.14
CA GLU A 47 4.36 6.23 38.41
C GLU A 47 2.89 6.66 38.48
N LEU A 48 2.01 5.94 37.77
CA LEU A 48 0.56 6.17 37.79
C LEU A 48 -0.18 5.34 38.85
N GLY A 49 0.55 4.61 39.70
CA GLY A 49 0.01 3.79 40.77
C GLY A 49 -0.78 2.57 40.28
N VAL A 50 -0.44 2.05 39.10
CA VAL A 50 -1.04 0.85 38.51
C VAL A 50 -0.11 -0.34 38.75
N LEU A 51 -0.51 -1.24 39.65
CA LEU A 51 0.19 -2.51 39.88
C LEU A 51 0.00 -3.42 38.65
N SER A 52 1.08 -3.66 37.91
CA SER A 52 1.13 -4.53 36.73
C SER A 52 2.40 -5.37 36.76
N LYS A 53 2.41 -6.49 36.01
CA LYS A 53 3.63 -7.29 35.78
C LYS A 53 4.56 -6.65 34.74
N SER A 54 4.06 -5.69 33.98
CA SER A 54 4.83 -4.91 33.02
C SER A 54 4.95 -3.50 33.57
N ASP A 55 6.17 -3.00 33.70
CA ASP A 55 6.40 -1.66 34.27
C ASP A 55 6.05 -0.55 33.26
N ASN A 56 6.16 -0.85 31.96
CA ASN A 56 5.97 0.10 30.88
C ASN A 56 5.04 -0.45 29.79
N ILE A 57 4.15 0.41 29.31
CA ILE A 57 3.36 0.19 28.10
C ILE A 57 3.49 1.41 27.18
N VAL A 58 3.20 1.23 25.90
CA VAL A 58 3.10 2.34 24.95
C VAL A 58 1.67 2.39 24.47
N LEU A 59 0.98 3.51 24.73
CA LEU A 59 -0.30 3.78 24.07
C LEU A 59 -0.01 4.44 22.74
N CYS A 60 -0.59 3.89 21.68
CA CYS A 60 -0.46 4.44 20.34
C CYS A 60 -1.80 5.05 19.95
N ASP A 61 -1.82 6.36 19.74
CA ASP A 61 -2.90 7.00 19.00
C ASP A 61 -2.63 6.82 17.50
N THR A 62 -3.59 6.28 16.75
CA THR A 62 -3.40 5.91 15.35
C THR A 62 -4.38 6.68 14.47
N PRO A 63 -4.00 7.05 13.23
CA PRO A 63 -4.95 7.58 12.28
C PRO A 63 -6.11 6.60 12.08
N GLY A 64 -7.31 7.13 11.83
CA GLY A 64 -8.45 6.32 11.42
C GLY A 64 -8.20 5.65 10.08
N PHE A 65 -8.79 4.48 9.87
CA PHE A 65 -8.87 3.88 8.54
C PHE A 65 -9.95 4.59 7.72
N GLU A 66 -9.75 4.71 6.41
CA GLU A 66 -10.66 5.43 5.51
C GLU A 66 -10.81 6.92 5.81
N ASP A 67 -9.79 7.52 6.45
CA ASP A 67 -9.78 8.94 6.78
C ASP A 67 -9.86 9.83 5.52
N THR A 68 -10.38 11.03 5.70
CA THR A 68 -10.80 11.99 4.65
C THR A 68 -9.66 12.63 3.86
N SER A 69 -8.40 12.29 4.17
CA SER A 69 -7.21 12.93 3.60
C SER A 69 -6.77 12.37 2.23
N GLY A 70 -7.59 11.52 1.61
CA GLY A 70 -7.34 10.95 0.29
C GLY A 70 -6.68 9.57 0.31
N PRO A 71 -6.70 8.85 -0.83
CA PRO A 71 -6.23 7.48 -0.92
C PRO A 71 -4.72 7.34 -0.66
N GLU A 72 -3.90 8.34 -1.00
CA GLU A 72 -2.46 8.30 -0.76
C GLU A 72 -2.13 8.27 0.73
N VAL A 73 -2.85 9.10 1.51
CA VAL A 73 -2.70 9.16 2.97
C VAL A 73 -3.21 7.88 3.61
N ASP A 74 -4.34 7.36 3.14
CA ASP A 74 -4.91 6.09 3.62
C ASP A 74 -3.98 4.90 3.34
N VAL A 75 -3.35 4.83 2.15
CA VAL A 75 -2.32 3.83 1.82
C VAL A 75 -1.12 3.96 2.77
N ALA A 76 -0.58 5.16 2.95
CA ALA A 76 0.57 5.40 3.82
C ALA A 76 0.27 5.03 5.28
N ASN A 77 -0.91 5.41 5.78
CA ASN A 77 -1.37 5.10 7.13
C ASN A 77 -1.57 3.60 7.32
N GLY A 78 -2.21 2.92 6.36
CA GLY A 78 -2.37 1.46 6.38
C GLY A 78 -1.03 0.74 6.47
N ILE A 79 -0.06 1.11 5.64
CA ILE A 79 1.29 0.52 5.68
C ILE A 79 2.00 0.84 7.01
N GLY A 80 1.94 2.10 7.45
CA GLY A 80 2.60 2.56 8.68
C GLY A 80 2.07 1.86 9.92
N ILE A 81 0.75 1.78 10.07
CA ILE A 81 0.07 1.09 11.19
C ILE A 81 0.48 -0.37 11.22
N ILE A 82 0.37 -1.08 10.10
CA ILE A 82 0.71 -2.51 10.07
C ILE A 82 2.17 -2.74 10.40
N LYS A 83 3.10 -1.97 9.81
CA LYS A 83 4.53 -2.10 10.13
C LYS A 83 4.81 -1.84 11.61
N ALA A 84 4.22 -0.80 12.19
CA ALA A 84 4.39 -0.51 13.61
C ALA A 84 3.88 -1.68 14.47
N LEU A 85 2.67 -2.19 14.18
CA LEU A 85 2.09 -3.33 14.89
C LEU A 85 2.98 -4.58 14.80
N GLN A 86 3.47 -4.91 13.60
CA GLN A 86 4.32 -6.09 13.38
C GLN A 86 5.67 -6.02 14.09
N THR A 87 6.15 -4.83 14.45
CA THR A 87 7.41 -4.64 15.22
C THR A 87 7.21 -4.73 16.73
N CYS A 88 5.97 -4.71 17.22
CA CYS A 88 5.68 -4.79 18.64
C CYS A 88 5.89 -6.21 19.18
N LYS A 89 6.38 -6.32 20.42
CA LYS A 89 6.44 -7.61 21.14
C LYS A 89 5.05 -8.19 21.35
N SER A 90 4.08 -7.35 21.67
CA SER A 90 2.68 -7.74 21.80
C SER A 90 1.78 -6.51 21.63
N VAL A 91 0.52 -6.74 21.24
CA VAL A 91 -0.45 -5.67 20.98
C VAL A 91 -1.80 -6.01 21.61
N LYS A 92 -2.47 -4.98 22.15
CA LYS A 92 -3.88 -5.03 22.53
C LYS A 92 -4.64 -3.98 21.71
N PRO A 93 -5.42 -4.37 20.70
CA PRO A 93 -6.25 -3.43 19.96
C PRO A 93 -7.32 -2.83 20.87
N VAL A 94 -7.40 -1.50 20.92
CA VAL A 94 -8.44 -0.77 21.65
C VAL A 94 -9.38 -0.13 20.65
N VAL A 95 -10.62 -0.58 20.64
CA VAL A 95 -11.66 -0.08 19.75
C VAL A 95 -12.48 0.98 20.48
N LEU A 96 -12.49 2.20 19.96
CA LEU A 96 -13.32 3.28 20.49
C LEU A 96 -14.68 3.28 19.79
N ILE A 97 -15.75 2.98 20.53
CA ILE A 97 -17.12 2.98 20.03
C ILE A 97 -17.83 4.24 20.52
N CYS A 98 -18.06 5.19 19.62
CA CYS A 98 -18.70 6.47 19.96
C CYS A 98 -20.23 6.37 19.87
N TYR A 99 -20.94 6.80 20.91
CA TYR A 99 -22.42 6.80 20.96
C TYR A 99 -23.04 7.49 19.75
N THR A 100 -22.54 8.68 19.39
CA THR A 100 -23.08 9.47 18.28
C THR A 100 -22.78 8.86 16.90
N ALA A 101 -21.82 7.94 16.82
CA ALA A 101 -21.42 7.28 15.58
C ALA A 101 -22.02 5.87 15.44
N LEU A 102 -22.72 5.36 16.46
CA LEU A 102 -23.25 3.98 16.45
C LEU A 102 -24.14 3.70 15.23
N GLY A 103 -24.96 4.70 14.85
CA GLY A 103 -25.93 4.58 13.78
C GLY A 103 -27.02 3.55 14.05
N TYR A 104 -27.85 3.29 13.05
CA TYR A 104 -28.88 2.25 13.13
C TYR A 104 -28.24 0.86 13.13
N ARG A 105 -28.63 0.00 14.09
CA ARG A 105 -28.11 -1.38 14.25
C ARG A 105 -26.59 -1.47 14.29
N MET A 106 -25.92 -0.53 14.96
CA MET A 106 -24.46 -0.51 15.13
C MET A 106 -23.69 -0.58 13.79
N ASN A 107 -24.17 0.09 12.74
CA ASN A 107 -23.54 0.00 11.42
C ASN A 107 -22.05 0.42 11.43
N CYS A 108 -21.62 1.27 12.37
CA CYS A 108 -20.20 1.58 12.53
C CYS A 108 -19.35 0.34 12.90
N VAL A 109 -19.91 -0.57 13.71
CA VAL A 109 -19.25 -1.82 14.08
C VAL A 109 -19.13 -2.76 12.89
N ARG A 110 -20.09 -2.72 11.96
CA ARG A 110 -20.01 -3.47 10.70
C ARG A 110 -18.84 -3.02 9.84
N GLU A 111 -18.72 -1.72 9.59
CA GLU A 111 -17.61 -1.21 8.76
C GLU A 111 -16.25 -1.40 9.45
N LEU A 112 -16.21 -1.26 10.77
CA LEU A 112 -15.05 -1.62 11.57
C LEU A 112 -14.68 -3.10 11.41
N ALA A 113 -15.66 -4.01 11.54
CA ALA A 113 -15.40 -5.44 11.42
C ALA A 113 -14.80 -5.81 10.06
N ARG A 114 -15.33 -5.25 8.97
CA ARG A 114 -14.77 -5.46 7.62
C ARG A 114 -13.33 -4.99 7.51
N THR A 115 -13.02 -3.85 8.11
CA THR A 115 -11.65 -3.32 8.15
C THR A 115 -10.74 -4.23 8.97
N LEU A 116 -11.18 -4.63 10.16
CA LEU A 116 -10.40 -5.49 11.04
C LEU A 116 -10.17 -6.89 10.46
N VAL A 117 -11.14 -7.47 9.75
CA VAL A 117 -10.98 -8.76 9.03
C VAL A 117 -9.92 -8.65 7.92
N ARG A 118 -9.83 -7.51 7.23
CA ARG A 118 -8.79 -7.29 6.22
C ARG A 118 -7.39 -7.17 6.84
N ILE A 119 -7.32 -6.61 8.04
CA ILE A 119 -6.07 -6.43 8.79
C ILE A 119 -5.64 -7.73 9.48
N ILE A 120 -6.60 -8.49 10.00
CA ILE A 120 -6.43 -9.74 10.72
C ILE A 120 -7.37 -10.78 10.08
N PRO A 121 -6.93 -11.50 9.04
CA PRO A 121 -7.78 -12.47 8.33
C PRO A 121 -8.42 -13.52 9.25
N SER A 122 -7.70 -13.94 10.29
CA SER A 122 -8.16 -14.87 11.32
C SER A 122 -8.66 -14.16 12.59
N ILE A 123 -9.34 -13.02 12.45
CA ILE A 123 -9.71 -12.15 13.60
C ILE A 123 -10.39 -12.91 14.74
N GLN A 124 -11.21 -13.92 14.42
CA GLN A 124 -11.96 -14.73 15.37
C GLN A 124 -11.05 -15.37 16.45
N ASP A 125 -9.83 -15.76 16.08
CA ASP A 125 -8.85 -16.37 16.99
C ASP A 125 -8.24 -15.36 17.97
N TYR A 126 -8.40 -14.06 17.72
CA TYR A 126 -7.75 -12.97 18.44
C TYR A 126 -8.74 -12.01 19.13
N LEU A 127 -10.06 -12.22 19.01
CA LEU A 127 -11.09 -11.33 19.55
C LEU A 127 -10.96 -11.10 21.06
N SER A 128 -10.60 -12.13 21.82
CA SER A 128 -10.36 -12.02 23.26
C SER A 128 -9.31 -10.95 23.65
N ALA A 129 -8.41 -10.60 22.72
CA ALA A 129 -7.39 -9.58 22.91
C ALA A 129 -7.85 -8.14 22.62
N PHE A 130 -9.04 -7.96 22.06
CA PHE A 130 -9.62 -6.65 21.81
C PHE A 130 -10.24 -6.08 23.08
N ALA A 131 -10.17 -4.75 23.23
CA ALA A 131 -10.89 -4.03 24.27
C ALA A 131 -11.81 -2.99 23.63
N TYR A 132 -13.10 -3.00 23.98
CA TYR A 132 -14.08 -2.04 23.46
C TYR A 132 -14.36 -0.94 24.47
N VAL A 133 -13.99 0.30 24.15
CA VAL A 133 -14.23 1.46 25.01
C VAL A 133 -15.36 2.30 24.42
N PHE A 134 -16.46 2.38 25.16
CA PHE A 134 -17.64 3.14 24.78
C PHE A 134 -17.50 4.59 25.19
N THR A 135 -17.48 5.48 24.21
CA THR A 135 -17.21 6.92 24.42
C THR A 135 -18.44 7.76 24.09
N LYS A 136 -18.55 8.91 24.76
CA LYS A 136 -19.66 9.88 24.60
C LYS A 136 -21.07 9.32 24.87
N PHE A 137 -21.17 8.17 25.56
CA PHE A 137 -22.46 7.65 26.02
C PHE A 137 -23.00 8.52 27.18
N PRO A 138 -24.27 8.96 27.10
CA PRO A 138 -24.98 9.51 28.25
C PRO A 138 -24.97 8.53 29.42
N ASP A 139 -24.83 9.02 30.65
CA ASP A 139 -24.70 8.16 31.84
C ASP A 139 -25.92 7.25 32.04
N ASP A 140 -27.12 7.71 31.69
CA ASP A 140 -28.38 6.95 31.72
C ASP A 140 -28.46 5.86 30.64
N GLN A 141 -27.65 5.96 29.58
CA GLN A 141 -27.61 4.99 28.48
C GLN A 141 -26.48 3.96 28.63
N LYS A 142 -25.57 4.10 29.60
CA LYS A 142 -24.45 3.15 29.75
C LYS A 142 -24.93 1.73 30.09
N GLN A 143 -26.00 1.62 30.86
CA GLN A 143 -26.57 0.32 31.27
C GLN A 143 -27.24 -0.43 30.11
N SER A 144 -27.64 0.26 29.04
CA SER A 144 -28.31 -0.34 27.88
C SER A 144 -27.34 -0.81 26.79
N ILE A 145 -26.02 -0.60 26.95
CA ILE A 145 -25.00 -0.95 25.96
C ILE A 145 -25.04 -2.45 25.62
N ASN A 146 -24.95 -3.31 26.63
CA ASN A 146 -25.00 -4.77 26.42
C ASN A 146 -26.32 -5.20 25.75
N ALA A 147 -27.46 -4.70 26.25
CA ALA A 147 -28.76 -5.03 25.68
C ALA A 147 -28.89 -4.59 24.21
N THR A 148 -28.29 -3.46 23.84
CA THR A 148 -28.26 -2.94 22.46
C THR A 148 -27.38 -3.80 21.56
N ALA A 149 -26.20 -4.21 22.03
CA ALA A 149 -25.32 -5.14 21.32
C ALA A 149 -26.01 -6.49 21.11
N LEU A 150 -26.62 -7.05 22.17
CA LEU A 150 -27.33 -8.33 22.14
C LEU A 150 -28.55 -8.30 21.21
N GLY A 151 -29.34 -7.22 21.28
CA GLY A 151 -30.48 -7.02 20.39
C GLY A 151 -30.04 -6.93 18.92
N THR A 152 -28.94 -6.24 18.65
CA THR A 152 -28.35 -6.14 17.31
C THR A 152 -27.88 -7.51 16.81
N TYR A 153 -27.11 -8.24 17.63
CA TYR A 153 -26.63 -9.60 17.32
C TYR A 153 -27.78 -10.56 16.96
N LYS A 154 -28.84 -10.60 17.78
CA LYS A 154 -30.04 -11.43 17.52
C LYS A 154 -30.78 -11.02 16.24
N SER A 155 -30.75 -9.74 15.88
CA SER A 155 -31.48 -9.23 14.70
C SER A 155 -30.82 -9.58 13.37
N ILE A 156 -29.48 -9.78 13.35
CA ILE A 156 -28.71 -10.04 12.12
C ILE A 156 -28.63 -11.53 11.77
N GLU A 157 -28.92 -12.42 12.73
CA GLU A 157 -28.74 -13.88 12.65
C GLU A 157 -29.47 -14.55 11.47
N LYS A 158 -30.53 -13.91 10.94
CA LYS A 158 -31.37 -14.47 9.85
C LYS A 158 -30.96 -14.10 8.42
N LYS A 159 -30.07 -13.13 8.22
CA LYS A 159 -29.72 -12.63 6.86
C LYS A 159 -28.27 -12.18 6.67
N GLU A 160 -27.52 -11.95 7.75
CA GLU A 160 -26.16 -11.44 7.67
C GLU A 160 -25.16 -12.55 7.34
N LYS A 161 -24.39 -12.36 6.27
CA LYS A 161 -23.36 -13.29 5.80
C LYS A 161 -21.95 -12.87 6.23
N ASP A 162 -21.79 -11.66 6.76
CA ASP A 162 -20.52 -11.17 7.25
C ASP A 162 -20.15 -11.83 8.59
N GLU A 163 -19.38 -12.92 8.51
CA GLU A 163 -18.95 -13.71 9.67
C GLU A 163 -18.07 -12.90 10.63
N GLY A 164 -17.24 -11.99 10.10
CA GLY A 164 -16.40 -11.13 10.92
C GLY A 164 -17.22 -10.14 11.74
N TYR A 165 -18.23 -9.52 11.12
CA TYR A 165 -19.17 -8.66 11.84
C TYR A 165 -19.94 -9.42 12.93
N ARG A 166 -20.41 -10.63 12.63
CA ARG A 166 -21.08 -11.48 13.61
C ARG A 166 -20.18 -11.83 14.79
N ALA A 167 -18.94 -12.23 14.52
CA ALA A 167 -17.98 -12.60 15.56
C ALA A 167 -17.61 -11.39 16.43
N LEU A 168 -17.37 -10.23 15.84
CA LEU A 168 -17.07 -8.99 16.58
C LEU A 168 -18.25 -8.58 17.48
N LEU A 169 -19.48 -8.67 16.98
CA LEU A 169 -20.66 -8.38 17.80
C LEU A 169 -20.84 -9.39 18.94
N ALA A 170 -20.61 -10.68 18.69
CA ALA A 170 -20.68 -11.70 19.73
C ALA A 170 -19.67 -11.43 20.85
N ASP A 171 -18.43 -11.08 20.50
CA ASP A 171 -17.38 -10.71 21.45
C ASP A 171 -17.70 -9.41 22.20
N ILE A 172 -18.27 -8.40 21.53
CA ILE A 172 -18.78 -7.20 22.23
C ILE A 172 -19.87 -7.56 23.25
N VAL A 173 -20.80 -8.46 22.90
CA VAL A 173 -21.86 -8.92 23.81
C VAL A 173 -21.26 -9.62 25.02
N GLU A 174 -20.35 -10.57 24.81
CA GLU A 174 -19.68 -11.32 25.87
C GLU A 174 -18.89 -10.37 26.80
N GLN A 175 -18.05 -9.51 26.25
CA GLN A 175 -17.23 -8.60 27.05
C GLN A 175 -18.04 -7.55 27.82
N THR A 176 -19.25 -7.22 27.36
CA THR A 176 -20.12 -6.23 28.02
C THR A 176 -21.13 -6.82 28.99
N GLU A 177 -21.19 -8.15 29.13
CA GLU A 177 -22.12 -8.84 30.02
C GLU A 177 -21.84 -8.51 31.50
N ASP A 178 -20.57 -8.63 31.90
CA ASP A 178 -20.15 -8.41 33.28
C ASP A 178 -19.71 -6.96 33.56
N ASP A 179 -19.07 -6.30 32.59
CA ASP A 179 -18.41 -5.01 32.80
C ASP A 179 -18.31 -4.18 31.53
N VAL A 180 -18.94 -3.00 31.53
CA VAL A 180 -18.90 -2.09 30.39
C VAL A 180 -17.79 -1.05 30.57
N LEU A 181 -16.86 -0.97 29.61
CA LEU A 181 -15.83 0.06 29.58
C LEU A 181 -16.37 1.38 29.01
N ALA A 182 -17.13 2.13 29.81
CA ALA A 182 -17.69 3.43 29.43
C ALA A 182 -17.22 4.56 30.37
N PRO A 183 -15.94 4.96 30.31
CA PRO A 183 -15.37 5.90 31.27
C PRO A 183 -16.01 7.29 31.17
N ASN A 184 -16.30 7.90 32.31
CA ASN A 184 -16.59 9.32 32.41
C ASN A 184 -15.27 10.10 32.51
N LEU A 185 -14.82 10.68 31.40
CA LEU A 185 -13.51 11.34 31.29
C LEU A 185 -13.26 12.50 32.29
N LEU A 186 -14.31 13.04 32.91
CA LEU A 186 -14.21 14.13 33.88
C LEU A 186 -14.18 13.64 35.32
N ASN A 187 -14.93 12.57 35.61
CA ASN A 187 -15.21 12.13 36.97
C ASN A 187 -14.45 10.85 37.33
N ASP A 188 -14.18 9.98 36.36
CA ASP A 188 -13.53 8.71 36.62
C ASP A 188 -12.02 8.88 36.76
N PRO A 189 -11.39 8.17 37.72
CA PRO A 189 -9.95 8.20 37.87
C PRO A 189 -9.28 7.49 36.67
N PRO A 190 -8.35 8.14 35.95
CA PRO A 190 -7.73 7.58 34.74
C PRO A 190 -7.08 6.20 34.95
N LYS A 191 -6.52 5.97 36.15
CA LYS A 191 -5.91 4.70 36.55
C LYS A 191 -6.85 3.49 36.43
N LYS A 192 -8.17 3.68 36.56
CA LYS A 192 -9.14 2.57 36.49
C LYS A 192 -9.22 2.00 35.08
N LEU A 193 -9.34 2.87 34.07
CA LEU A 193 -9.32 2.45 32.67
C LEU A 193 -7.96 1.88 32.30
N LEU A 194 -6.88 2.59 32.66
CA LEU A 194 -5.53 2.17 32.36
C LEU A 194 -5.20 0.78 32.92
N LYS A 195 -5.59 0.49 34.16
CA LYS A 195 -5.40 -0.84 34.77
C LYS A 195 -6.09 -1.95 33.98
N LYS A 196 -7.29 -1.70 33.46
CA LYS A 196 -8.03 -2.69 32.65
C LYS A 196 -7.35 -2.92 31.29
N LEU A 197 -6.94 -1.83 30.62
CA LEU A 197 -6.26 -1.92 29.32
C LEU A 197 -4.85 -2.50 29.44
N ALA A 198 -4.15 -2.24 30.55
CA ALA A 198 -2.80 -2.74 30.81
C ALA A 198 -2.74 -4.18 31.33
N ASP A 199 -3.89 -4.83 31.56
CA ASP A 199 -3.91 -6.22 32.02
C ASP A 199 -3.18 -7.10 30.99
N PRO A 200 -2.04 -7.74 31.34
CA PRO A 200 -1.24 -8.51 30.40
C PRO A 200 -1.98 -9.74 29.85
N ARG A 201 -3.12 -10.11 30.43
CA ARG A 201 -4.03 -11.10 29.86
C ARG A 201 -4.58 -10.58 28.54
N ASN A 202 -4.64 -11.49 27.57
CA ASN A 202 -5.22 -11.27 26.25
C ASN A 202 -4.54 -10.14 25.47
N PHE A 203 -3.23 -10.26 25.28
CA PHE A 203 -2.52 -9.52 24.24
C PHE A 203 -2.24 -10.46 23.07
N ILE A 204 -2.23 -9.92 21.85
CA ILE A 204 -1.69 -10.61 20.67
C ILE A 204 -0.17 -10.69 20.86
N GLY A 205 0.34 -11.91 21.11
CA GLY A 205 1.74 -12.12 21.52
C GLY A 205 2.78 -12.15 20.40
N ASP A 206 2.37 -12.34 19.14
CA ASP A 206 3.26 -12.25 17.97
C ASP A 206 2.54 -11.50 16.84
N PRO A 207 2.43 -10.17 16.94
CA PRO A 207 1.72 -9.35 15.96
C PRO A 207 2.22 -9.55 14.51
N SER A 208 3.49 -9.90 14.33
CA SER A 208 4.11 -10.08 13.00
C SER A 208 3.42 -11.14 12.14
N LYS A 209 2.81 -12.15 12.77
CA LYS A 209 2.08 -13.25 12.11
C LYS A 209 0.59 -12.99 11.97
N VAL A 210 0.07 -11.98 12.65
CA VAL A 210 -1.37 -11.74 12.81
C VAL A 210 -1.83 -10.59 11.92
N PHE A 211 -1.09 -9.48 11.94
CA PHE A 211 -1.43 -8.29 11.18
C PHE A 211 -0.86 -8.39 9.76
N GLN A 212 -1.69 -8.11 8.76
CA GLN A 212 -1.30 -8.12 7.36
C GLN A 212 -1.47 -6.74 6.72
N PRO A 213 -0.61 -6.38 5.74
CA PRO A 213 -0.81 -5.18 4.94
C PRO A 213 -2.17 -5.23 4.27
N PHE A 214 -2.93 -4.14 4.36
CA PHE A 214 -4.23 -4.03 3.75
C PHE A 214 -4.39 -2.68 3.07
N LEU A 215 -5.38 -2.60 2.18
CA LEU A 215 -5.84 -1.35 1.57
C LEU A 215 -7.35 -1.29 1.73
N THR A 216 -7.86 -0.09 1.93
CA THR A 216 -9.31 0.15 1.84
C THR A 216 -9.78 -0.04 0.41
N GLU A 217 -11.10 -0.13 0.21
CA GLU A 217 -11.63 -0.31 -1.14
C GLU A 217 -11.33 0.90 -2.04
N LYS A 218 -11.54 2.11 -1.51
CA LYS A 218 -11.22 3.37 -2.20
C LYS A 218 -9.74 3.45 -2.59
N SER A 219 -8.85 3.11 -1.66
CA SER A 219 -7.40 3.09 -1.90
C SER A 219 -7.00 2.02 -2.91
N THR A 220 -7.64 0.86 -2.88
CA THR A 220 -7.43 -0.20 -3.89
C THR A 220 -7.80 0.29 -5.29
N SER A 221 -8.95 0.94 -5.45
CA SER A 221 -9.36 1.53 -6.73
C SER A 221 -8.39 2.61 -7.21
N ALA A 222 -7.94 3.50 -6.32
CA ALA A 222 -6.99 4.56 -6.65
C ALA A 222 -5.63 4.00 -7.08
N VAL A 223 -5.10 3.01 -6.34
CA VAL A 223 -3.85 2.33 -6.68
C VAL A 223 -3.95 1.64 -8.04
N ASN A 224 -5.03 0.90 -8.30
CA ASN A 224 -5.22 0.22 -9.59
C ASN A 224 -5.29 1.23 -10.74
N LEU A 225 -6.01 2.34 -10.56
CA LEU A 225 -6.07 3.41 -11.57
C LEU A 225 -4.69 4.01 -11.85
N GLN A 226 -3.89 4.24 -10.80
CA GLN A 226 -2.54 4.76 -10.93
C GLN A 226 -1.61 3.78 -11.66
N VAL A 227 -1.74 2.49 -11.37
CA VAL A 227 -0.99 1.40 -12.02
C VAL A 227 -1.29 1.34 -13.51
N GLU A 228 -2.57 1.40 -13.90
CA GLU A 228 -2.96 1.45 -15.31
C GLU A 228 -2.49 2.74 -16.00
N LYS A 229 -2.53 3.88 -15.30
CA LYS A 229 -1.99 5.15 -15.82
C LYS A 229 -0.48 5.06 -16.04
N HIS A 230 0.26 4.41 -15.13
CA HIS A 230 1.69 4.16 -15.31
C HIS A 230 1.94 3.28 -16.52
N LYS A 231 1.24 2.15 -16.66
CA LYS A 231 1.35 1.30 -17.86
C LYS A 231 1.09 2.08 -19.15
N ALA A 232 0.00 2.84 -19.24
CA ALA A 232 -0.33 3.63 -20.42
C ALA A 232 0.75 4.67 -20.74
N ASN A 233 1.23 5.40 -19.73
CA ASN A 233 2.31 6.38 -19.89
C ASN A 233 3.62 5.74 -20.32
N THR A 234 3.97 4.58 -19.76
CA THR A 234 5.17 3.82 -20.11
C THR A 234 5.13 3.40 -21.58
N LEU A 235 4.02 2.80 -22.01
CA LEU A 235 3.86 2.36 -23.41
C LEU A 235 3.88 3.54 -24.38
N HIS A 236 3.26 4.66 -24.02
CA HIS A 236 3.27 5.88 -24.83
C HIS A 236 4.68 6.48 -24.92
N ALA A 237 5.37 6.66 -23.78
CA ALA A 237 6.72 7.18 -23.72
C ALA A 237 7.71 6.32 -24.53
N PHE A 238 7.54 4.99 -24.48
CA PHE A 238 8.36 4.06 -25.25
C PHE A 238 8.24 4.27 -26.76
N LYS A 239 7.01 4.46 -27.27
CA LYS A 239 6.75 4.72 -28.70
C LYS A 239 7.37 6.03 -29.19
N HIS A 240 7.59 6.98 -28.30
CA HIS A 240 8.21 8.28 -28.60
C HIS A 240 9.68 8.36 -28.18
N HIS A 241 10.32 7.22 -27.89
CA HIS A 241 11.74 7.13 -27.52
C HIS A 241 12.10 7.93 -26.25
N HIS A 242 11.13 8.20 -25.37
CA HIS A 242 11.35 8.86 -24.09
C HIS A 242 11.75 7.83 -23.00
N TYR A 243 12.89 7.17 -23.21
CA TYR A 243 13.30 6.01 -22.39
C TYR A 243 13.57 6.34 -20.92
N SER A 244 13.96 7.57 -20.59
CA SER A 244 14.08 8.01 -19.18
C SER A 244 12.74 7.99 -18.45
N ILE A 245 11.64 8.37 -19.12
CA ILE A 245 10.28 8.31 -18.55
C ILE A 245 9.86 6.85 -18.36
N VAL A 246 10.13 6.00 -19.36
CA VAL A 246 9.87 4.55 -19.28
C VAL A 246 10.57 3.94 -18.07
N GLN A 247 11.85 4.27 -17.89
CA GLN A 247 12.67 3.80 -16.78
C GLN A 247 12.04 4.20 -15.43
N THR A 248 11.76 5.50 -15.25
CA THR A 248 11.15 6.01 -14.01
C THR A 248 9.82 5.33 -13.71
N LYS A 249 8.96 5.10 -14.72
CA LYS A 249 7.64 4.49 -14.49
C LYS A 249 7.70 2.99 -14.22
N LEU A 250 8.66 2.27 -14.81
CA LEU A 250 8.89 0.86 -14.45
C LEU A 250 9.48 0.72 -13.05
N ASP A 251 10.37 1.63 -12.64
CA ASP A 251 10.88 1.69 -11.26
C ASP A 251 9.76 1.96 -10.25
N GLU A 252 8.93 2.98 -10.49
CA GLU A 252 7.79 3.30 -9.64
C GLU A 252 6.81 2.11 -9.50
N LEU A 253 6.55 1.37 -10.59
CA LEU A 253 5.70 0.17 -10.55
C LEU A 253 6.35 -0.98 -9.76
N ALA A 254 7.66 -1.19 -9.92
CA ALA A 254 8.40 -2.20 -9.19
C ALA A 254 8.45 -1.89 -7.68
N ASP A 255 8.71 -0.63 -7.32
CA ASP A 255 8.72 -0.16 -5.93
C ASP A 255 7.33 -0.31 -5.30
N LEU A 256 6.28 0.05 -6.04
CA LEU A 256 4.90 -0.10 -5.58
C LEU A 256 4.55 -1.57 -5.34
N GLN A 257 4.97 -2.48 -6.23
CA GLN A 257 4.79 -3.92 -6.05
C GLN A 257 5.55 -4.44 -4.83
N LEU A 258 6.77 -3.96 -4.59
CA LEU A 258 7.58 -4.35 -3.44
C LEU A 258 6.92 -3.97 -2.11
N VAL A 259 6.27 -2.80 -2.08
CA VAL A 259 5.60 -2.28 -0.88
C VAL A 259 4.24 -2.93 -0.64
N LEU A 260 3.40 -3.04 -1.69
CA LEU A 260 2.00 -3.47 -1.55
C LEU A 260 1.79 -4.97 -1.77
N LYS A 261 2.69 -5.65 -2.50
CA LYS A 261 2.66 -7.09 -2.78
C LYS A 261 1.28 -7.56 -3.29
N ARG A 262 0.80 -6.97 -4.38
CA ARG A 262 -0.53 -7.24 -4.94
C ARG A 262 -0.43 -7.90 -6.31
N ASP A 263 -1.18 -8.97 -6.50
CA ASP A 263 -1.22 -9.72 -7.78
C ASP A 263 -1.61 -8.85 -8.97
N THR A 264 -2.49 -7.86 -8.76
CA THR A 264 -2.92 -6.93 -9.82
C THR A 264 -1.76 -6.08 -10.31
N ILE A 265 -0.95 -5.55 -9.39
CA ILE A 265 0.21 -4.71 -9.72
C ILE A 265 1.28 -5.55 -10.40
N GLU A 266 1.55 -6.76 -9.87
CA GLU A 266 2.49 -7.70 -10.49
C GLU A 266 2.09 -8.06 -11.92
N THR A 267 0.82 -8.38 -12.12
CA THR A 267 0.28 -8.77 -13.43
C THR A 267 0.38 -7.60 -14.41
N THR A 268 -0.05 -6.40 -14.02
CA THR A 268 0.05 -5.22 -14.90
C THR A 268 1.50 -4.86 -15.23
N TYR A 269 2.42 -4.97 -14.26
CA TYR A 269 3.85 -4.74 -14.48
C TYR A 269 4.45 -5.76 -15.45
N ARG A 270 4.16 -7.06 -15.26
CA ARG A 270 4.62 -8.13 -16.15
C ARG A 270 4.06 -7.97 -17.56
N ASP A 271 2.77 -7.66 -17.69
CA ASP A 271 2.14 -7.39 -18.99
C ASP A 271 2.82 -6.21 -19.71
N CYS A 272 3.16 -5.16 -18.96
CA CYS A 272 3.88 -4.01 -19.50
C CYS A 272 5.28 -4.40 -20.00
N ILE A 273 6.05 -5.17 -19.21
CA ILE A 273 7.37 -5.67 -19.60
C ILE A 273 7.29 -6.55 -20.86
N ASN A 274 6.33 -7.48 -20.91
CA ASN A 274 6.16 -8.38 -22.05
C ASN A 274 5.88 -7.60 -23.33
N GLN A 275 4.97 -6.62 -23.26
CA GLN A 275 4.63 -5.77 -24.39
C GLN A 275 5.82 -4.92 -24.85
N LEU A 276 6.53 -4.28 -23.91
CA LEU A 276 7.73 -3.50 -24.23
C LEU A 276 8.84 -4.35 -24.84
N THR A 277 9.04 -5.56 -24.33
CA THR A 277 10.03 -6.51 -24.85
C THR A 277 9.68 -6.94 -26.27
N GLN A 278 8.41 -7.24 -26.53
CA GLN A 278 7.93 -7.57 -27.87
C GLN A 278 8.13 -6.40 -28.84
N ASP A 279 7.74 -5.19 -28.44
CA ASP A 279 7.87 -3.98 -29.27
C ASP A 279 9.36 -3.66 -29.54
N TRP A 280 10.22 -3.79 -28.53
CA TRP A 280 11.67 -3.63 -28.63
C TRP A 280 12.27 -4.61 -29.65
N ASN A 281 11.98 -5.90 -29.50
CA ASN A 281 12.50 -6.95 -30.36
C ASN A 281 12.01 -6.79 -31.80
N THR A 282 10.75 -6.39 -31.97
CA THR A 282 10.17 -6.10 -33.28
C THR A 282 10.90 -4.96 -33.97
N GLN A 283 11.18 -3.86 -33.27
CA GLN A 283 11.90 -2.72 -33.83
C GLN A 283 13.36 -3.07 -34.19
N ILE A 284 14.08 -3.83 -33.35
CA ILE A 284 15.44 -4.29 -33.68
C ILE A 284 15.43 -5.17 -34.93
N ASN A 285 14.52 -6.15 -35.01
CA ASN A 285 14.45 -7.06 -36.15
C ASN A 285 14.03 -6.33 -37.43
N ALA A 286 13.10 -5.38 -37.33
CA ALA A 286 12.70 -4.55 -38.46
C ALA A 286 13.86 -3.68 -38.98
N ALA A 287 14.68 -3.12 -38.09
CA ALA A 287 15.87 -2.36 -38.45
C ALA A 287 16.90 -3.24 -39.18
N LYS A 288 17.21 -4.43 -38.64
CA LYS A 288 18.10 -5.40 -39.31
C LYS A 288 17.59 -5.76 -40.70
N HIS A 289 16.33 -6.15 -40.80
CA HIS A 289 15.72 -6.54 -42.07
C HIS A 289 15.74 -5.41 -43.10
N THR A 290 15.45 -4.17 -42.69
CA THR A 290 15.47 -3.00 -43.57
C THR A 290 16.88 -2.74 -44.08
N PHE A 291 17.88 -2.75 -43.19
CA PHE A 291 19.28 -2.56 -43.55
C PHE A 291 19.79 -3.65 -44.49
N ASP A 292 19.53 -4.92 -44.17
CA ASP A 292 19.91 -6.07 -45.00
C ASP A 292 19.26 -6.02 -46.40
N LYS A 293 18.02 -5.50 -46.49
CA LYS A 293 17.35 -5.29 -47.78
C LYS A 293 18.05 -4.20 -48.60
N CYS A 294 18.46 -3.09 -47.98
CA CYS A 294 19.23 -2.05 -48.66
C CYS A 294 20.59 -2.59 -49.16
N MET A 295 21.24 -3.47 -48.40
CA MET A 295 22.50 -4.10 -48.79
C MET A 295 22.36 -5.10 -49.96
N LYS A 296 21.18 -5.70 -50.16
CA LYS A 296 20.91 -6.68 -51.22
C LYS A 296 20.28 -6.07 -52.48
N ALA A 297 19.66 -4.89 -52.37
CA ALA A 297 19.00 -4.25 -53.50
C ALA A 297 20.02 -3.84 -54.57
N SER A 298 19.61 -3.88 -55.84
CA SER A 298 20.44 -3.43 -56.98
C SER A 298 20.72 -1.92 -56.99
N HIS A 299 20.15 -1.19 -56.03
CA HIS A 299 20.36 0.25 -55.85
C HIS A 299 21.43 0.41 -54.77
N SER A 300 22.42 1.27 -55.00
CA SER A 300 23.48 1.54 -54.02
C SER A 300 22.87 2.03 -52.70
N ILE A 301 23.22 1.36 -51.60
CA ILE A 301 22.98 1.88 -50.24
C ILE A 301 23.41 3.34 -50.18
N ASN A 302 22.53 4.22 -49.73
CA ASN A 302 22.83 5.65 -49.66
C ASN A 302 23.22 6.07 -48.23
N LYS A 303 23.64 7.33 -48.10
CA LYS A 303 24.08 7.90 -46.82
C LYS A 303 22.94 7.94 -45.81
N GLU A 304 21.71 8.20 -46.28
CA GLU A 304 20.51 8.31 -45.47
C GLU A 304 20.15 6.98 -44.81
N ASP A 305 20.29 5.86 -45.52
CA ASP A 305 20.08 4.50 -44.99
C ASP A 305 21.03 4.20 -43.82
N VAL A 306 22.32 4.53 -43.99
CA VAL A 306 23.35 4.34 -42.95
C VAL A 306 23.08 5.24 -41.74
N ILE A 307 22.69 6.49 -41.97
CA ILE A 307 22.34 7.42 -40.89
C ILE A 307 21.11 6.91 -40.12
N ALA A 308 20.07 6.44 -40.80
CA ALA A 308 18.88 5.90 -40.16
C ALA A 308 19.19 4.65 -39.31
N TYR A 309 20.03 3.75 -39.83
CA TYR A 309 20.47 2.57 -39.07
C TYR A 309 21.30 2.94 -37.84
N LYS A 310 22.22 3.89 -37.99
CA LYS A 310 23.02 4.43 -36.87
C LYS A 310 22.14 5.09 -35.81
N GLN A 311 21.19 5.93 -36.22
CA GLN A 311 20.23 6.55 -35.28
C GLN A 311 19.46 5.49 -34.50
N THR A 312 19.09 4.38 -35.15
CA THR A 312 18.43 3.27 -34.47
C THR A 312 19.34 2.62 -33.42
N ILE A 313 20.62 2.37 -33.76
CA ILE A 313 21.62 1.87 -32.81
C ILE A 313 21.76 2.82 -31.61
N ASP A 314 21.93 4.11 -31.88
CA ASP A 314 22.14 5.13 -30.84
C ASP A 314 20.90 5.23 -29.91
N ASN A 315 19.69 5.16 -30.48
CA ASN A 315 18.44 5.13 -29.71
C ASN A 315 18.39 3.92 -28.78
N PHE A 316 18.65 2.71 -29.28
CA PHE A 316 18.63 1.50 -28.44
C PHE A 316 19.74 1.47 -27.40
N LYS A 317 20.91 2.03 -27.69
CA LYS A 317 21.97 2.24 -26.69
C LYS A 317 21.56 3.22 -25.60
N SER A 318 20.89 4.31 -25.96
CA SER A 318 20.39 5.27 -24.96
C SER A 318 19.34 4.65 -24.03
N ALA A 319 18.68 3.59 -24.50
CA ALA A 319 17.66 2.85 -23.78
C ALA A 319 18.20 1.63 -22.99
N ASP A 320 19.52 1.40 -22.99
CA ASP A 320 20.15 0.27 -22.29
C ASP A 320 19.80 0.17 -20.79
N PRO A 321 19.60 1.27 -20.03
CA PRO A 321 19.13 1.17 -18.65
C PRO A 321 17.83 0.37 -18.47
N LEU A 322 16.96 0.35 -19.49
CA LEU A 322 15.70 -0.41 -19.45
C LEU A 322 15.91 -1.93 -19.36
N ARG A 323 17.09 -2.43 -19.71
CA ARG A 323 17.44 -3.86 -19.67
C ARG A 323 17.31 -4.47 -18.27
N LYS A 324 17.39 -3.64 -17.21
CA LYS A 324 17.16 -4.11 -15.85
C LYS A 324 15.73 -4.64 -15.64
N HIS A 325 14.76 -4.13 -16.41
CA HIS A 325 13.38 -4.63 -16.44
C HIS A 325 13.15 -5.57 -17.63
N LEU A 326 13.74 -5.26 -18.79
CA LEU A 326 13.53 -5.98 -20.05
C LEU A 326 14.65 -7.01 -20.29
N SER A 327 14.80 -7.96 -19.38
CA SER A 327 15.91 -8.94 -19.41
C SER A 327 15.89 -9.82 -20.67
N GLU A 328 14.70 -10.10 -21.21
CA GLU A 328 14.48 -10.89 -22.44
C GLU A 328 14.60 -10.08 -23.75
N ALA A 329 14.80 -8.76 -23.68
CA ALA A 329 14.98 -7.93 -24.87
C ALA A 329 16.28 -8.24 -25.62
N ILE A 330 16.27 -8.14 -26.94
CA ILE A 330 17.47 -8.27 -27.77
C ILE A 330 18.42 -7.11 -27.44
N CYS A 331 19.69 -7.43 -27.19
CA CYS A 331 20.70 -6.42 -26.91
C CYS A 331 20.91 -5.48 -28.11
N ALA A 332 21.13 -4.20 -27.86
CA ALA A 332 21.44 -3.20 -28.90
C ALA A 332 22.69 -3.60 -29.72
N ASP A 333 23.64 -4.31 -29.11
CA ASP A 333 24.84 -4.84 -29.77
C ASP A 333 24.50 -5.80 -30.91
N ALA A 334 23.32 -6.41 -30.90
CA ALA A 334 22.88 -7.26 -32.00
C ALA A 334 22.72 -6.49 -33.33
N LEU A 335 22.51 -5.16 -33.29
CA LEU A 335 22.52 -4.30 -34.48
C LEU A 335 23.95 -4.01 -34.96
N ILE A 336 24.91 -3.85 -34.04
CA ILE A 336 26.33 -3.67 -34.36
C ILE A 336 26.87 -4.95 -35.01
N GLN A 337 26.58 -6.10 -34.41
CA GLN A 337 26.96 -7.40 -34.98
C GLN A 337 26.37 -7.61 -36.37
N ASN A 338 25.13 -7.14 -36.60
CA ASN A 338 24.54 -7.20 -37.94
C ASN A 338 25.29 -6.30 -38.93
N LEU A 339 25.64 -5.08 -38.54
CA LEU A 339 26.44 -4.16 -39.36
C LEU A 339 27.80 -4.76 -39.72
N ASP A 340 28.50 -5.31 -38.73
CA ASP A 340 29.81 -5.94 -38.93
C ASP A 340 29.69 -7.13 -39.89
N HIS A 341 28.69 -7.98 -39.71
CA HIS A 341 28.45 -9.12 -40.57
C HIS A 341 28.17 -8.71 -42.03
N GLN A 342 27.28 -7.74 -42.25
CA GLN A 342 26.97 -7.25 -43.59
C GLN A 342 28.19 -6.59 -44.26
N THR A 343 29.02 -5.88 -43.49
CA THR A 343 30.24 -5.24 -43.99
C THR A 343 31.27 -6.27 -44.43
N HIS A 344 31.54 -7.30 -43.62
CA HIS A 344 32.47 -8.38 -43.98
C HIS A 344 31.99 -9.12 -45.24
N HIS A 345 30.70 -9.47 -45.30
CA HIS A 345 30.13 -10.13 -46.47
C HIS A 345 30.22 -9.28 -47.76
N LEU A 346 30.10 -7.96 -47.66
CA LEU A 346 30.31 -7.06 -48.80
C LEU A 346 31.78 -7.06 -49.26
N ILE A 347 32.73 -6.97 -48.32
CA ILE A 347 34.17 -7.02 -48.61
C ILE A 347 34.51 -8.33 -49.33
N GLU A 348 34.08 -9.48 -48.80
CA GLU A 348 34.32 -10.79 -49.42
C GLU A 348 33.75 -10.90 -50.85
N LYS A 349 32.58 -10.29 -51.10
CA LYS A 349 31.99 -10.25 -52.45
C LYS A 349 32.79 -9.40 -53.41
N MET A 350 33.29 -8.24 -52.96
CA MET A 350 34.13 -7.36 -53.77
C MET A 350 35.46 -8.03 -54.11
N GLU A 351 36.10 -8.69 -53.14
CA GLU A 351 37.35 -9.42 -53.34
C GLU A 351 37.19 -10.56 -54.36
N LYS A 352 36.10 -11.34 -54.29
CA LYS A 352 35.78 -12.39 -55.27
C LYS A 352 35.54 -11.81 -56.67
N HIS A 353 34.83 -10.70 -56.78
CA HIS A 353 34.58 -10.07 -58.07
C HIS A 353 35.87 -9.54 -58.71
N MET A 354 36.72 -8.89 -57.92
CA MET A 354 38.03 -8.41 -58.39
C MET A 354 38.94 -9.56 -58.82
N GLY A 355 38.97 -10.67 -58.08
CA GLY A 355 39.71 -11.87 -58.47
C GLY A 355 39.26 -12.44 -59.82
N ASN A 356 37.94 -12.56 -60.02
CA ASN A 356 37.37 -13.05 -61.27
C ASN A 356 37.59 -12.09 -62.46
N GLU A 357 37.55 -10.77 -62.25
CA GLU A 357 37.87 -9.79 -63.30
C GLU A 357 39.34 -9.84 -63.71
N LEU A 358 40.26 -10.08 -62.76
CA LEU A 358 41.67 -10.29 -63.05
C LEU A 358 41.92 -11.57 -63.86
N GLU A 359 41.24 -12.68 -63.53
CA GLU A 359 41.34 -13.94 -64.28
C GLU A 359 40.81 -13.80 -65.73
N LEU A 360 39.74 -13.03 -65.94
CA LEU A 360 39.17 -12.72 -67.26
C LEU A 360 40.04 -11.77 -68.11
N GLN A 361 40.93 -10.98 -67.50
CA GLN A 361 41.89 -10.14 -68.22
C GLN A 361 43.19 -10.88 -68.60
N THR A 362 43.44 -12.04 -67.98
CA THR A 362 44.61 -12.90 -68.27
C THR A 362 44.34 -14.01 -69.29
N HIS A 363 43.10 -14.12 -69.79
CA HIS A 363 42.71 -14.95 -70.94
C HIS A 363 42.41 -14.07 -72.15
#